data_AF-H3ZMY4-F1
#
_entry.id   AF-H3ZMY4-F1
#
_cell.length_a   1.000
_cell.length_b   1.000
_cell.length_c   1.000
_cell.angle_alpha   90.00
_cell.angle_beta   90.00
_cell.angle_gamma   90.00
#
_symmetry.space_group_name_H-M   'P 1'
#
loop_
_entity.id
_entity.type
_entity.pdbx_description
1 polymer ?
#
loop_
_entity_poly.entity_id
_entity_poly.type
_entity_poly.pdbx_seq_one_letter_code
_entity_poly.pdbx_strand_id
1 'polypeptide(L)'
;MLRHSIASIVALALFGLSRLIYSIVISRRFGVEVLGKVNSLISQAFLLAVPLSFFAVALGKYASEFLGRGEMEKIKSIATLGFSFPLAGLVLVPFNFYLAILAVLRALQLTFRSFIYGLHKGEVYAYTMIGAFVLFIGGFLSENYYLPYIGLLSGVAIFGFLYLFRERLFGKPSLETLKPLLRYSSFAFLGTVSGVFLIQAPYFLTEKLASPEAAGIVSASLSAAFLLTYLPQVLQSAIMPLYSYKYGKNEMEYVKRLAEDSTKLLSFIVALAVFILMLVGREILSLLFGFNLGREFYLTLMAVETYIAYNPQHSGAELDKICKRRDHNFTPGRCGFSRCLDILDKPFWRIWGCFRALSGISNDTNWHISCGKQEAGSFAHFLYSICCSSFTAVHCISLKNSPVISFCGIRWNIQKRNKKGVRAV
;
A
#
# COMPACT_ATOMS: atom_id res chain seq x y z
N MET A 1 -16.69 -6.11 -19.93
CA MET A 1 -16.06 -5.05 -19.10
C MET A 1 -16.92 -4.65 -17.91
N LEU A 2 -18.14 -4.13 -18.12
CA LEU A 2 -19.03 -3.70 -17.03
C LEU A 2 -19.20 -4.76 -15.92
N ARG A 3 -19.39 -6.03 -16.31
CA ARG A 3 -19.53 -7.16 -15.39
C ARG A 3 -18.29 -7.39 -14.51
N HIS A 4 -17.08 -7.22 -15.02
CA HIS A 4 -15.84 -7.35 -14.23
C HIS A 4 -15.67 -6.17 -13.28
N SER A 5 -15.99 -4.95 -13.72
CA SER A 5 -15.93 -3.76 -12.87
C SER A 5 -16.92 -3.86 -11.71
N ILE A 6 -18.16 -4.29 -11.99
CA ILE A 6 -19.19 -4.51 -10.96
C ILE A 6 -18.77 -5.62 -9.98
N ALA A 7 -18.28 -6.75 -10.49
CA ALA A 7 -17.79 -7.84 -9.64
C ALA A 7 -16.65 -7.37 -8.71
N SER A 8 -15.74 -6.55 -9.23
CA SER A 8 -14.63 -5.99 -8.43
C SER A 8 -15.13 -5.07 -7.33
N ILE A 9 -16.10 -4.21 -7.65
CA ILE A 9 -16.77 -3.33 -6.68
C ILE A 9 -17.42 -4.16 -5.57
N VAL A 10 -18.20 -5.19 -5.92
CA VAL A 10 -18.88 -6.04 -4.94
C VAL A 10 -17.88 -6.76 -4.04
N ALA A 11 -16.85 -7.38 -4.62
CA ALA A 11 -15.86 -8.14 -3.87
C ALA A 11 -15.11 -7.28 -2.84
N LEU A 12 -14.76 -6.06 -3.23
CA LEU A 12 -14.02 -5.12 -2.38
C LEU A 12 -14.92 -4.40 -1.40
N ALA A 13 -16.17 -4.10 -1.76
CA ALA A 13 -17.18 -3.60 -0.84
C ALA A 13 -17.44 -4.61 0.27
N LEU A 14 -17.61 -5.89 -0.05
CA LEU A 14 -17.73 -6.96 0.95
C LEU A 14 -16.49 -7.06 1.84
N PHE A 15 -15.29 -6.96 1.27
CA PHE A 15 -14.06 -7.00 2.05
C PHE A 15 -13.97 -5.79 3.01
N GLY A 16 -14.24 -4.58 2.54
CA GLY A 16 -14.26 -3.37 3.37
C GLY A 16 -15.34 -3.41 4.44
N LEU A 17 -16.56 -3.83 4.06
CA LEU A 17 -17.69 -3.97 4.97
C LEU A 17 -17.42 -5.00 6.06
N SER A 18 -16.76 -6.11 5.73
CA SER A 18 -16.37 -7.11 6.74
C SER A 18 -15.50 -6.51 7.83
N ARG A 19 -14.59 -5.57 7.52
CA ARG A 19 -13.78 -4.85 8.52
C ARG A 19 -14.62 -3.97 9.44
N LEU A 20 -15.58 -3.23 8.87
CA LEU A 20 -16.47 -2.38 9.65
C LEU A 20 -17.36 -3.23 10.56
N ILE A 21 -18.06 -4.24 10.01
CA ILE A 21 -18.92 -5.15 10.76
C ILE A 21 -18.14 -5.82 11.88
N TYR A 22 -16.95 -6.33 11.58
CA TYR A 22 -16.06 -6.94 12.57
C TYR A 22 -15.77 -6.00 13.73
N SER A 23 -15.32 -4.78 13.41
CA SER A 23 -14.94 -3.81 14.42
C SER A 23 -16.14 -3.42 15.31
N ILE A 24 -17.32 -3.27 14.73
CA ILE A 24 -18.56 -2.98 15.46
C ILE A 24 -18.92 -4.14 16.40
N VAL A 25 -18.99 -5.37 15.88
CA VAL A 25 -19.40 -6.54 16.67
C VAL A 25 -18.42 -6.82 17.81
N ILE A 26 -17.11 -6.74 17.55
CA ILE A 26 -16.09 -6.95 18.58
C ILE A 26 -16.16 -5.86 19.64
N SER A 27 -16.29 -4.59 19.25
CA SER A 27 -16.47 -3.48 20.19
C SER A 27 -17.65 -3.70 21.12
N ARG A 28 -18.80 -4.08 20.56
CA ARG A 28 -20.05 -4.26 21.30
C ARG A 28 -20.04 -5.47 22.23
N ARG A 29 -19.42 -6.57 21.79
CA ARG A 29 -19.44 -7.84 22.55
C ARG A 29 -18.31 -7.95 23.56
N PHE A 30 -17.13 -7.43 23.24
CA PHE A 30 -15.91 -7.63 24.05
C PHE A 30 -15.28 -6.33 24.55
N GLY A 31 -15.77 -5.17 24.12
CA GLY A 31 -15.28 -3.85 24.55
C GLY A 31 -14.15 -3.29 23.70
N VAL A 32 -13.85 -2.01 23.95
CA VAL A 32 -12.90 -1.20 23.17
C VAL A 32 -11.45 -1.68 23.33
N GLU A 33 -11.09 -2.14 24.53
CA GLU A 33 -9.73 -2.65 24.79
C GLU A 33 -9.43 -3.92 23.99
N VAL A 34 -10.38 -4.86 23.93
CA VAL A 34 -10.25 -6.08 23.13
C VAL A 34 -10.20 -5.73 21.64
N LEU A 35 -11.05 -4.80 21.18
CA LEU A 35 -10.99 -4.30 19.81
C LEU A 35 -9.58 -3.80 19.44
N GLY A 36 -8.93 -3.03 20.32
CA GLY A 36 -7.58 -2.52 20.11
C GLY A 36 -6.53 -3.61 20.02
N LYS A 37 -6.48 -4.54 20.98
CA LYS A 37 -5.52 -5.67 20.98
C LYS A 37 -5.66 -6.52 19.72
N VAL A 38 -6.90 -6.81 19.34
CA VAL A 38 -7.21 -7.69 18.23
C VAL A 38 -6.90 -7.04 16.89
N ASN A 39 -7.30 -5.79 16.69
CA ASN A 39 -6.95 -5.04 15.47
C ASN A 39 -5.45 -4.80 15.35
N SER A 40 -4.73 -4.58 16.46
CA SER A 40 -3.27 -4.49 16.42
C SER A 40 -2.64 -5.78 15.89
N LEU A 41 -3.04 -6.95 16.39
CA LEU A 41 -2.52 -8.23 15.91
C LEU A 41 -2.89 -8.48 14.44
N ILE A 42 -4.13 -8.20 14.04
CA ILE A 42 -4.56 -8.31 12.63
C ILE A 42 -3.74 -7.39 11.73
N SER A 43 -3.49 -6.14 12.14
CA SER A 43 -2.68 -5.18 11.40
C SER A 43 -1.22 -5.61 11.29
N GLN A 44 -0.64 -6.18 12.35
CA GLN A 44 0.70 -6.79 12.29
C GLN A 44 0.72 -7.98 11.32
N ALA A 45 -0.28 -8.86 11.37
CA ALA A 45 -0.41 -9.98 10.44
C ALA A 45 -0.53 -9.50 8.99
N PHE A 46 -1.29 -8.42 8.75
CA PHE A 46 -1.46 -7.84 7.42
C PHE A 46 -0.19 -7.14 6.92
N LEU A 47 0.61 -6.57 7.81
CA LEU A 47 1.93 -6.04 7.47
C LEU A 47 2.89 -7.18 7.08
N LEU A 48 2.90 -8.27 7.85
CA LEU A 48 3.68 -9.48 7.54
C LEU A 48 3.20 -10.20 6.27
N ALA A 49 1.92 -10.06 5.92
CA ALA A 49 1.40 -10.60 4.68
C ALA A 49 2.01 -9.93 3.43
N VAL A 50 2.57 -8.71 3.53
CA VAL A 50 3.18 -8.00 2.39
C VAL A 50 4.41 -8.71 1.85
N PRO A 51 5.46 -9.00 2.66
CA PRO A 51 6.55 -9.84 2.19
C PRO A 51 6.07 -11.22 1.81
N LEU A 52 5.12 -11.84 2.52
CA LEU A 52 4.60 -13.16 2.13
C LEU A 52 3.85 -13.18 0.79
N SER A 53 3.30 -12.03 0.35
CA SER A 53 2.65 -11.85 -0.95
C SER A 53 3.54 -11.13 -1.96
N PHE A 54 4.87 -11.21 -1.80
CA PHE A 54 5.87 -10.53 -2.63
C PHE A 54 5.59 -10.63 -4.14
N PHE A 55 5.23 -11.83 -4.62
CA PHE A 55 4.97 -12.06 -6.04
C PHE A 55 3.57 -11.61 -6.51
N ALA A 56 2.64 -11.25 -5.63
CA ALA A 56 1.24 -11.03 -6.00
C ALA A 56 1.09 -9.95 -7.08
N VAL A 57 1.77 -8.81 -6.97
CA VAL A 57 1.64 -7.70 -7.94
C VAL A 57 2.18 -8.12 -9.32
N ALA A 58 3.35 -8.76 -9.36
CA ALA A 58 3.93 -9.26 -10.59
C ALA A 58 3.09 -10.37 -11.22
N LEU A 59 2.49 -11.22 -10.39
CA LEU A 59 1.64 -12.31 -10.80
C LEU A 59 0.43 -11.81 -11.59
N GLY A 60 -0.25 -10.76 -11.12
CA GLY A 60 -1.38 -10.16 -11.83
C GLY A 60 -0.99 -9.56 -13.19
N LYS A 61 0.13 -8.84 -13.24
CA LYS A 61 0.68 -8.27 -14.49
C LYS A 61 1.01 -9.36 -15.50
N TYR A 62 1.86 -10.32 -15.12
CA TYR A 62 2.37 -11.34 -16.05
C TYR A 62 1.30 -12.37 -16.43
N ALA A 63 0.32 -12.65 -15.55
CA ALA A 63 -0.84 -13.44 -15.93
C ALA A 63 -1.62 -12.80 -17.08
N SER A 64 -1.86 -11.48 -17.03
CA SER A 64 -2.51 -10.74 -18.11
C SER A 64 -1.67 -10.71 -19.39
N GLU A 65 -0.36 -10.46 -19.25
CA GLU A 65 0.58 -10.43 -20.38
C GLU A 65 0.67 -11.78 -21.11
N PHE A 66 0.85 -12.88 -20.38
CA PHE A 66 0.91 -14.22 -20.96
C PHE A 66 -0.44 -14.68 -21.49
N LEU A 67 -1.56 -14.27 -20.87
CA LEU A 67 -2.89 -14.55 -21.39
C LEU A 67 -3.09 -13.88 -22.75
N GLY A 68 -2.64 -12.63 -22.91
CA GLY A 68 -2.66 -11.93 -24.20
C GLY A 68 -1.79 -12.60 -25.29
N ARG A 69 -0.78 -13.38 -24.89
CA ARG A 69 0.11 -14.14 -25.80
C ARG A 69 -0.32 -15.59 -26.02
N GLY A 70 -1.36 -16.07 -25.33
CA GLY A 70 -1.76 -17.48 -25.36
C GLY A 70 -0.79 -18.45 -24.68
N GLU A 71 0.14 -17.96 -23.86
CA GLU A 71 1.21 -18.77 -23.23
C GLU A 71 0.74 -19.42 -21.92
N MET A 72 -0.21 -20.35 -22.01
CA MET A 72 -0.88 -20.92 -20.83
C MET A 72 0.06 -21.65 -19.87
N GLU A 73 1.10 -22.32 -20.38
CA GLU A 73 2.08 -23.00 -19.53
C GLU A 73 2.88 -22.02 -18.66
N LYS A 74 3.15 -20.80 -19.15
CA LYS A 74 3.81 -19.77 -18.33
C LYS A 74 2.89 -19.26 -17.24
N ILE A 75 1.58 -19.11 -17.51
CA ILE A 75 0.57 -18.75 -16.49
C ILE A 75 0.55 -19.80 -15.37
N LYS A 76 0.56 -21.08 -15.73
CA LYS A 76 0.56 -22.17 -14.75
C LYS A 76 1.84 -22.19 -13.91
N SER A 77 2.99 -21.94 -14.54
CA SER A 77 4.28 -21.83 -13.85
C SER A 77 4.31 -20.68 -12.83
N ILE A 78 3.89 -19.47 -13.22
CA ILE A 78 3.88 -18.32 -12.32
C ILE A 78 2.86 -18.48 -11.18
N ALA A 79 1.74 -19.15 -11.42
CA ALA A 79 0.75 -19.44 -10.39
C ALA A 79 1.37 -20.29 -9.28
N THR A 80 2.02 -21.40 -9.62
CA THR A 80 2.67 -22.26 -8.63
C THR A 80 3.67 -21.49 -7.77
N LEU A 81 4.54 -20.67 -8.39
CA LEU A 81 5.50 -19.83 -7.67
C LEU A 81 4.84 -18.78 -6.77
N GLY A 82 3.78 -18.14 -7.26
CA GLY A 82 3.06 -17.11 -6.53
C GLY A 82 2.29 -17.63 -5.32
N PHE A 83 1.69 -18.82 -5.42
CA PHE A 83 0.89 -19.42 -4.34
C PHE A 83 1.73 -20.25 -3.35
N SER A 84 2.93 -20.71 -3.72
CA SER A 84 3.82 -21.39 -2.79
C SER A 84 4.49 -20.43 -1.81
N PHE A 85 4.81 -19.20 -2.23
CA PHE A 85 5.56 -18.24 -1.41
C PHE A 85 4.85 -17.82 -0.11
N PRO A 86 3.53 -17.55 -0.10
CA PRO A 86 2.79 -17.28 1.13
C PRO A 86 2.94 -18.34 2.22
N LEU A 87 3.12 -19.61 1.84
CA LEU A 87 3.22 -20.73 2.79
C LEU A 87 4.50 -20.68 3.63
N ALA A 88 5.53 -19.94 3.19
CA ALA A 88 6.72 -19.69 3.99
C ALA A 88 6.40 -19.01 5.34
N GLY A 89 5.27 -18.29 5.43
CA GLY A 89 4.81 -17.68 6.67
C GLY A 89 4.43 -18.67 7.77
N LEU A 90 4.23 -19.96 7.46
CA LEU A 90 3.97 -20.99 8.45
C LEU A 90 5.17 -21.23 9.39
N VAL A 91 6.37 -20.81 9.00
CA VAL A 91 7.56 -20.80 9.89
C VAL A 91 7.34 -19.91 11.12
N LEU A 92 6.40 -18.95 11.07
CA LEU A 92 6.08 -18.07 12.20
C LEU A 92 5.14 -18.71 13.23
N VAL A 93 4.57 -19.89 12.95
CA VAL A 93 3.61 -20.57 13.84
C VAL A 93 4.13 -20.77 15.27
N PRO A 94 5.38 -21.18 15.51
CA PRO A 94 5.91 -21.35 16.86
C PRO A 94 5.98 -20.05 17.67
N PHE A 95 6.06 -18.90 17.01
CA PHE A 95 6.15 -17.59 17.68
C PHE A 95 4.77 -17.05 18.03
N ASN A 96 3.82 -17.12 17.10
CA ASN A 96 2.44 -16.72 17.34
C ASN A 96 1.52 -17.36 16.30
N PHE A 97 0.70 -18.31 16.76
CA PHE A 97 -0.21 -19.07 15.90
C PHE A 97 -1.18 -18.17 15.11
N TYR A 98 -1.88 -17.25 15.79
CA TYR A 98 -2.87 -16.38 15.15
C TYR A 98 -2.23 -15.42 14.14
N LEU A 99 -1.09 -14.83 14.51
CA LEU A 99 -0.33 -13.94 13.64
C LEU A 99 0.09 -14.66 12.35
N ALA A 100 0.68 -15.86 12.49
CA ALA A 100 1.15 -16.64 11.36
C ALA A 100 0.00 -17.04 10.43
N ILE A 101 -1.09 -17.60 10.98
CA ILE A 101 -2.24 -18.04 10.19
C ILE A 101 -2.90 -16.86 9.47
N LEU A 102 -3.15 -15.75 10.16
CA LEU A 102 -3.74 -14.56 9.54
C LEU A 102 -2.83 -13.97 8.45
N ALA A 103 -1.50 -13.94 8.67
CA ALA A 103 -0.55 -13.42 7.70
C ALA A 103 -0.50 -14.29 6.44
N VAL A 104 -0.43 -15.61 6.59
CA VAL A 104 -0.44 -16.57 5.47
C VAL A 104 -1.75 -16.51 4.70
N LEU A 105 -2.89 -16.56 5.39
CA LEU A 105 -4.21 -16.50 4.74
C LEU A 105 -4.42 -15.16 4.03
N ARG A 106 -3.97 -14.05 4.63
CA ARG A 106 -4.02 -12.73 3.98
C ARG A 106 -3.14 -12.69 2.74
N ALA A 107 -1.92 -13.24 2.81
CA ALA A 107 -1.02 -13.29 1.68
C ALA A 107 -1.59 -14.13 0.53
N LEU A 108 -2.17 -15.29 0.84
CA LEU A 108 -2.88 -16.13 -0.13
C LEU A 108 -4.06 -15.39 -0.78
N GLN A 109 -4.87 -14.67 0.02
CA GLN A 109 -5.97 -13.87 -0.50
C GLN A 109 -5.47 -12.76 -1.43
N LEU A 110 -4.38 -12.05 -1.09
CA LEU A 110 -3.79 -11.01 -1.93
C LEU A 110 -3.26 -11.57 -3.26
N THR A 111 -2.56 -12.70 -3.20
CA THR A 111 -2.07 -13.43 -4.37
C THR A 111 -3.23 -13.88 -5.26
N PHE A 112 -4.27 -14.49 -4.68
CA PHE A 112 -5.45 -14.95 -5.40
C PHE A 112 -6.15 -13.81 -6.12
N ARG A 113 -6.43 -12.72 -5.40
CA ARG A 113 -7.05 -11.52 -5.97
C ARG A 113 -6.26 -11.00 -7.17
N SER A 114 -4.94 -10.83 -7.01
CA SER A 114 -4.10 -10.29 -8.08
C SER A 114 -4.05 -11.20 -9.30
N PHE A 115 -3.91 -12.51 -9.09
CA PHE A 115 -3.86 -13.49 -10.18
C PHE A 115 -5.16 -13.55 -10.98
N ILE A 116 -6.30 -13.65 -10.30
CA ILE A 116 -7.61 -13.77 -10.95
C ILE A 116 -7.97 -12.50 -11.73
N TYR A 117 -7.64 -11.32 -11.21
CA TYR A 117 -7.77 -10.07 -11.97
C TYR A 117 -6.83 -10.04 -13.18
N GLY A 118 -5.61 -10.55 -13.06
CA GLY A 118 -4.69 -10.72 -14.18
C GLY A 118 -5.26 -11.62 -15.29
N LEU A 119 -6.03 -12.63 -14.93
CA LEU A 119 -6.73 -13.50 -15.89
C LEU A 119 -8.02 -12.90 -16.46
N HIS A 120 -8.37 -11.66 -16.10
CA HIS A 120 -9.66 -11.03 -16.41
C HIS A 120 -10.87 -11.85 -15.94
N LYS A 121 -10.75 -12.59 -14.84
CA LYS A 121 -11.84 -13.41 -14.26
C LYS A 121 -12.32 -12.85 -12.91
N GLY A 122 -12.41 -11.52 -12.78
CA GLY A 122 -12.75 -10.84 -11.52
C GLY A 122 -14.08 -11.26 -10.87
N GLU A 123 -15.02 -11.76 -11.65
CA GLU A 123 -16.27 -12.39 -11.20
C GLU A 123 -16.03 -13.60 -10.31
N VAL A 124 -15.00 -14.41 -10.60
CA VAL A 124 -14.63 -15.56 -9.75
C VAL A 124 -14.20 -15.07 -8.38
N TYR A 125 -13.42 -14.00 -8.32
CA TYR A 125 -13.03 -13.40 -7.03
C TYR A 125 -14.24 -12.87 -6.26
N ALA A 126 -15.22 -12.27 -6.94
CA ALA A 126 -16.46 -11.82 -6.32
C ALA A 126 -17.31 -12.97 -5.75
N TYR A 127 -17.48 -14.06 -6.52
CA TYR A 127 -18.19 -15.25 -6.03
C TYR A 127 -17.49 -15.89 -4.83
N THR A 128 -16.16 -15.99 -4.89
CA THR A 128 -15.34 -16.45 -3.76
C THR A 128 -15.52 -15.54 -2.54
N MET A 129 -15.54 -14.22 -2.71
CA MET A 129 -15.78 -13.27 -1.62
C MET A 129 -17.17 -13.40 -1.01
N ILE A 130 -18.22 -13.62 -1.81
CA ILE A 130 -19.58 -13.85 -1.31
C ILE A 130 -19.63 -15.12 -0.46
N GLY A 131 -19.06 -16.23 -0.97
CA GLY A 131 -19.00 -17.49 -0.22
C GLY A 131 -18.19 -17.34 1.08
N ALA A 132 -17.04 -16.67 1.02
CA ALA A 132 -16.20 -16.41 2.18
C ALA A 132 -16.89 -15.49 3.22
N PHE A 133 -17.74 -14.57 2.76
CA PHE A 133 -18.51 -13.70 3.64
C PHE A 133 -19.51 -14.49 4.50
N VAL A 134 -20.07 -15.60 4.00
CA VAL A 134 -20.91 -16.50 4.82
C VAL A 134 -20.11 -17.09 5.97
N LEU A 135 -18.87 -17.54 5.70
CA LEU A 135 -17.97 -18.06 6.73
C LEU A 135 -17.54 -16.98 7.74
N PHE A 136 -17.37 -15.74 7.27
CA PHE A 136 -17.12 -14.58 8.13
C PHE A 136 -18.25 -14.37 9.13
N ILE A 137 -19.52 -14.38 8.67
CA ILE A 137 -20.69 -14.25 9.54
C ILE A 137 -20.78 -15.43 10.52
N GLY A 138 -20.58 -16.66 10.02
CA GLY A 138 -20.55 -17.86 10.86
C GLY A 138 -19.46 -17.83 11.94
N GLY A 139 -18.34 -17.15 11.69
CA GLY A 139 -17.26 -17.00 12.66
C GLY A 139 -17.66 -16.23 13.93
N PHE A 140 -18.68 -15.36 13.88
CA PHE A 140 -19.17 -14.66 15.07
C PHE A 140 -19.94 -15.56 16.04
N LEU A 141 -20.34 -16.77 15.62
CA LEU A 141 -20.98 -17.75 16.51
C LEU A 141 -20.02 -18.27 17.59
N SER A 142 -18.71 -18.18 17.36
CA SER A 142 -17.69 -18.54 18.34
C SER A 142 -17.41 -17.38 19.31
N GLU A 143 -16.88 -17.72 20.49
CA GLU A 143 -16.31 -16.75 21.43
C GLU A 143 -14.92 -16.26 21.00
N ASN A 144 -14.28 -16.96 20.06
CA ASN A 144 -12.97 -16.55 19.55
C ASN A 144 -13.08 -15.35 18.61
N TYR A 145 -12.58 -14.21 19.05
CA TYR A 145 -12.60 -12.95 18.32
C TYR A 145 -11.81 -12.98 17.00
N TYR A 146 -10.85 -13.88 16.79
CA TYR A 146 -10.15 -13.99 15.50
C TYR A 146 -10.92 -14.81 14.45
N LEU A 147 -11.87 -15.63 14.89
CA LEU A 147 -12.54 -16.62 14.03
C LEU A 147 -13.30 -16.00 12.84
N PRO A 148 -13.98 -14.84 12.95
CA PRO A 148 -14.60 -14.20 11.79
C PRO A 148 -13.59 -13.92 10.67
N TYR A 149 -12.44 -13.33 11.00
CA TYR A 149 -11.41 -13.01 10.01
C TYR A 149 -10.70 -14.26 9.47
N ILE A 150 -10.45 -15.25 10.33
CA ILE A 150 -9.94 -16.55 9.89
C ILE A 150 -10.94 -17.19 8.92
N GLY A 151 -12.23 -17.21 9.24
CA GLY A 151 -13.30 -17.71 8.39
C GLY A 151 -13.37 -17.01 7.04
N LEU A 152 -13.30 -15.67 7.02
CA LEU A 152 -13.23 -14.90 5.79
C LEU A 152 -12.02 -15.29 4.93
N LEU A 153 -10.81 -15.23 5.49
CA LEU A 153 -9.59 -15.40 4.70
C LEU A 153 -9.37 -16.87 4.30
N SER A 154 -9.71 -17.82 5.19
CA SER A 154 -9.72 -19.25 4.87
C SER A 154 -10.76 -19.58 3.82
N GLY A 155 -11.96 -18.99 3.87
CA GLY A 155 -12.96 -19.13 2.82
C GLY A 155 -12.42 -18.71 1.46
N VAL A 156 -11.77 -17.54 1.39
CA VAL A 156 -11.13 -17.08 0.14
C VAL A 156 -10.03 -18.03 -0.31
N ALA A 157 -9.18 -18.50 0.61
CA ALA A 157 -8.12 -19.45 0.30
C ALA A 157 -8.69 -20.78 -0.23
N ILE A 158 -9.66 -21.38 0.46
CA ILE A 158 -10.29 -22.67 0.12
C ILE A 158 -10.97 -22.57 -1.24
N PHE A 159 -11.90 -21.63 -1.42
CA PHE A 159 -12.61 -21.47 -2.70
C PHE A 159 -11.65 -21.08 -3.83
N GLY A 160 -10.63 -20.27 -3.52
CA GLY A 160 -9.59 -19.90 -4.47
C GLY A 160 -8.77 -21.10 -4.94
N PHE A 161 -8.29 -21.94 -4.01
CA PHE A 161 -7.56 -23.17 -4.35
C PHE A 161 -8.46 -24.15 -5.11
N LEU A 162 -9.70 -24.37 -4.67
CA LEU A 162 -10.65 -25.25 -5.37
C LEU A 162 -10.84 -24.81 -6.83
N TYR A 163 -10.98 -23.50 -7.07
CA TYR A 163 -11.05 -22.95 -8.41
C TYR A 163 -9.76 -23.20 -9.22
N LEU A 164 -8.58 -22.92 -8.65
CA LEU A 164 -7.30 -23.12 -9.32
C LEU A 164 -7.04 -24.59 -9.67
N PHE A 165 -7.42 -25.52 -8.79
CA PHE A 165 -7.33 -26.96 -9.03
C PHE A 165 -8.29 -27.41 -10.13
N ARG A 166 -9.56 -26.97 -10.08
CA ARG A 166 -10.57 -27.29 -11.09
C ARG A 166 -10.14 -26.85 -12.49
N GLU A 167 -9.57 -25.65 -12.59
CA GLU A 167 -9.11 -25.07 -13.86
C GLU A 167 -7.69 -25.53 -14.26
N ARG A 168 -7.04 -26.39 -13.45
CA ARG A 168 -5.67 -26.89 -13.67
C ARG A 168 -4.66 -25.76 -13.92
N LEU A 169 -4.75 -24.71 -13.11
CA LEU A 169 -3.92 -23.50 -13.22
C LEU A 169 -2.57 -23.63 -12.51
N PHE A 170 -2.24 -24.78 -11.94
CA PHE A 170 -0.91 -25.07 -11.40
C PHE A 170 -0.07 -25.85 -12.42
N GLY A 171 1.21 -25.48 -12.54
CA GLY A 171 2.16 -26.11 -13.46
C GLY A 171 3.56 -26.21 -12.89
N LYS A 172 4.50 -26.72 -13.71
CA LYS A 172 5.90 -26.85 -13.31
C LYS A 172 6.55 -25.46 -13.25
N PRO A 173 7.20 -25.08 -12.14
CA PRO A 173 7.89 -23.81 -12.05
C PRO A 173 9.10 -23.78 -12.99
N SER A 174 9.27 -22.69 -13.73
CA SER A 174 10.37 -22.45 -14.66
C SER A 174 11.21 -21.23 -14.24
N LEU A 175 12.54 -21.35 -14.34
CA LEU A 175 13.47 -20.24 -14.09
C LEU A 175 13.24 -19.05 -15.03
N GLU A 176 12.80 -19.31 -16.27
CA GLU A 176 12.47 -18.28 -17.25
C GLU A 176 11.32 -17.39 -16.78
N THR A 177 10.38 -17.97 -16.02
CA THR A 177 9.24 -17.23 -15.45
C THR A 177 9.57 -16.60 -14.09
N LEU A 178 10.49 -17.19 -13.33
CA LEU A 178 10.91 -16.68 -12.02
C LEU A 178 11.68 -15.35 -12.13
N LYS A 179 12.63 -15.26 -13.07
CA LYS A 179 13.45 -14.04 -13.25
C LYS A 179 12.61 -12.76 -13.49
N PRO A 180 11.63 -12.74 -14.41
CA PRO A 180 10.79 -11.55 -14.60
C PRO A 180 9.88 -11.27 -13.39
N LEU A 181 9.32 -12.32 -12.75
CA LEU A 181 8.56 -12.20 -11.51
C LEU A 181 9.37 -11.49 -10.43
N LEU A 182 10.60 -11.94 -10.18
CA LEU A 182 11.49 -11.39 -9.16
C LEU A 182 11.83 -9.93 -9.45
N ARG A 183 12.26 -9.60 -10.67
CA ARG A 183 12.66 -8.24 -11.05
C ARG A 183 11.53 -7.23 -10.86
N TYR A 184 10.32 -7.56 -11.30
CA TYR A 184 9.18 -6.66 -11.16
C TYR A 184 8.69 -6.56 -9.72
N SER A 185 8.62 -7.69 -9.01
CA SER A 185 8.19 -7.72 -7.60
C SER A 185 9.11 -6.91 -6.70
N SER A 186 10.43 -6.99 -6.92
CA SER A 186 11.42 -6.22 -6.15
C SER A 186 11.15 -4.72 -6.16
N PHE A 187 10.78 -4.17 -7.33
CA PHE A 187 10.45 -2.76 -7.47
C PHE A 187 9.07 -2.43 -6.89
N ALA A 188 8.06 -3.24 -7.18
CA ALA A 188 6.70 -3.05 -6.68
C ALA A 188 6.59 -3.20 -5.15
N PHE A 189 7.48 -4.00 -4.56
CA PHE A 189 7.51 -4.28 -3.13
C PHE A 189 7.74 -3.02 -2.31
N LEU A 190 8.69 -2.15 -2.69
CA LEU A 190 8.98 -0.92 -1.95
C LEU A 190 7.76 0.01 -1.85
N GLY A 191 7.05 0.18 -2.97
CA GLY A 191 5.81 0.97 -3.00
C GLY A 191 4.69 0.33 -2.16
N THR A 192 4.59 -1.01 -2.20
CA THR A 192 3.58 -1.75 -1.45
C THR A 192 3.83 -1.70 0.06
N VAL A 193 5.08 -1.86 0.49
CA VAL A 193 5.46 -1.77 1.91
C VAL A 193 5.16 -0.38 2.45
N SER A 194 5.55 0.68 1.74
CA SER A 194 5.26 2.06 2.16
C SER A 194 3.75 2.30 2.31
N GLY A 195 2.95 1.90 1.31
CA GLY A 195 1.50 2.08 1.34
C GLY A 195 0.81 1.27 2.44
N VAL A 196 1.20 0.01 2.64
CA VAL A 196 0.61 -0.84 3.69
C VAL A 196 1.07 -0.39 5.07
N PHE A 197 2.32 0.04 5.23
CA PHE A 197 2.81 0.59 6.48
C PHE A 197 1.99 1.81 6.90
N LEU A 198 1.75 2.76 6.00
CA LEU A 198 0.94 3.96 6.30
C LEU A 198 -0.48 3.59 6.79
N ILE A 199 -1.04 2.49 6.26
CA ILE A 199 -2.38 2.01 6.57
C ILE A 199 -2.42 1.17 7.87
N GLN A 200 -1.41 0.33 8.11
CA GLN A 200 -1.43 -0.63 9.22
C GLN A 200 -0.64 -0.16 10.45
N ALA A 201 0.38 0.68 10.28
CA ALA A 201 1.21 1.19 11.37
C ALA A 201 0.44 1.91 12.47
N PRO A 202 -0.58 2.75 12.17
CA PRO A 202 -1.32 3.44 13.22
C PRO A 202 -1.91 2.50 14.27
N TYR A 203 -2.39 1.31 13.89
CA TYR A 203 -3.01 0.36 14.81
C TYR A 203 -2.05 -0.14 15.88
N PHE A 204 -0.91 -0.70 15.46
CA PHE A 204 0.02 -1.30 16.41
C PHE A 204 0.93 -0.26 17.06
N LEU A 205 1.24 0.85 16.39
CA LEU A 205 2.00 1.94 17.01
C LEU A 205 1.19 2.59 18.14
N THR A 206 -0.10 2.86 17.92
CA THR A 206 -0.95 3.40 19.00
C THR A 206 -1.07 2.42 20.17
N GLU A 207 -1.21 1.11 19.91
CA GLU A 207 -1.24 0.11 20.98
C GLU A 207 0.07 0.10 21.79
N LYS A 208 1.23 0.17 21.11
CA LYS A 208 2.54 0.10 21.76
C LYS A 208 2.97 1.40 22.45
N LEU A 209 2.54 2.56 21.93
CA LEU A 209 2.98 3.87 22.41
C LEU A 209 2.00 4.52 23.39
N ALA A 210 0.71 4.17 23.36
CA ALA A 210 -0.31 4.76 24.21
C ALA A 210 -0.98 3.71 25.09
N SER A 211 -2.03 3.05 24.58
CA SER A 211 -2.74 1.99 25.28
C SER A 211 -3.60 1.16 24.31
N PRO A 212 -4.00 -0.06 24.69
CA PRO A 212 -4.94 -0.84 23.91
C PRO A 212 -6.31 -0.16 23.73
N GLU A 213 -6.78 0.60 24.71
CA GLU A 213 -8.02 1.38 24.62
C GLU A 213 -7.91 2.48 23.56
N ALA A 214 -6.81 3.25 23.56
CA ALA A 214 -6.55 4.26 22.53
C ALA A 214 -6.47 3.63 21.13
N ALA A 215 -5.84 2.45 21.02
CA ALA A 215 -5.80 1.69 19.77
C ALA A 215 -7.21 1.25 19.32
N GLY A 216 -8.12 0.94 20.25
CA GLY A 216 -9.52 0.64 19.95
C GLY A 216 -10.27 1.84 19.37
N ILE A 217 -10.10 3.04 19.95
CA ILE A 217 -10.72 4.29 19.46
C ILE A 217 -10.19 4.64 18.06
N VAL A 218 -8.86 4.56 17.88
CA VAL A 218 -8.22 4.77 16.57
C VAL A 218 -8.70 3.72 15.57
N SER A 219 -8.87 2.47 15.99
CA SER A 219 -9.38 1.40 15.12
C SER A 219 -10.81 1.65 14.64
N ALA A 220 -11.70 2.05 15.54
CA ALA A 220 -13.07 2.39 15.19
C ALA A 220 -13.11 3.56 14.20
N SER A 221 -12.35 4.63 14.49
CA SER A 221 -12.22 5.81 13.62
C SER A 221 -11.70 5.44 12.23
N LEU A 222 -10.63 4.65 12.19
CA LEU A 222 -10.01 4.20 10.96
C LEU A 222 -10.88 3.22 10.19
N SER A 223 -11.66 2.35 10.84
CA SER A 223 -12.48 1.34 10.14
C SER A 223 -13.49 1.97 9.17
N ALA A 224 -14.09 3.10 9.56
CA ALA A 224 -14.98 3.87 8.71
C ALA A 224 -14.21 4.60 7.60
N ALA A 225 -13.07 5.20 7.94
CA ALA A 225 -12.22 5.87 6.95
C ALA A 225 -11.62 4.87 5.94
N PHE A 226 -11.37 3.62 6.35
CA PHE A 226 -10.84 2.56 5.50
C PHE A 226 -11.80 2.17 4.38
N LEU A 227 -13.12 2.23 4.60
CA LEU A 227 -14.10 2.03 3.53
C LEU A 227 -13.82 2.98 2.35
N LEU A 228 -13.48 4.24 2.64
CA LEU A 228 -13.13 5.23 1.62
C LEU A 228 -11.82 4.87 0.91
N THR A 229 -10.81 4.39 1.62
CA THR A 229 -9.52 3.99 1.00
C THR A 229 -9.65 2.78 0.07
N TYR A 230 -10.72 1.99 0.18
CA TYR A 230 -10.97 0.88 -0.74
C TYR A 230 -11.51 1.34 -2.09
N LEU A 231 -12.19 2.50 -2.19
CA LEU A 231 -12.68 3.02 -3.47
C LEU A 231 -11.55 3.19 -4.50
N PRO A 232 -10.42 3.86 -4.17
CA PRO A 232 -9.27 3.93 -5.07
C PRO A 232 -8.71 2.56 -5.45
N GLN A 233 -8.65 1.62 -4.50
CA GLN A 233 -8.16 0.27 -4.77
C GLN A 233 -9.07 -0.51 -5.71
N VAL A 234 -10.40 -0.33 -5.59
CA VAL A 234 -11.39 -0.90 -6.51
C VAL A 234 -11.15 -0.41 -7.90
N LEU A 235 -11.08 0.91 -8.05
CA LEU A 235 -10.88 1.54 -9.34
C LEU A 235 -9.55 1.09 -9.96
N GLN A 236 -8.46 1.11 -9.18
CA GLN A 236 -7.15 0.61 -9.61
C GLN A 236 -7.21 -0.84 -10.09
N SER A 237 -7.86 -1.73 -9.33
CA SER A 237 -7.93 -3.15 -9.67
C SER A 237 -8.73 -3.44 -10.94
N ALA A 238 -9.74 -2.61 -11.23
CA ALA A 238 -10.53 -2.72 -12.46
C ALA A 238 -9.82 -2.09 -13.67
N ILE A 239 -9.13 -0.97 -13.46
CA ILE A 239 -8.53 -0.17 -14.53
C ILE A 239 -7.15 -0.67 -14.95
N MET A 240 -6.30 -1.10 -14.01
CA MET A 240 -4.91 -1.48 -14.32
C MET A 240 -4.79 -2.63 -15.35
N PRO A 241 -5.60 -3.71 -15.29
CA PRO A 241 -5.62 -4.72 -16.36
C PRO A 241 -6.08 -4.14 -17.70
N LEU A 242 -7.00 -3.17 -17.67
CA LEU A 242 -7.49 -2.50 -18.87
C LEU A 242 -6.41 -1.65 -19.54
N TYR A 243 -5.65 -0.89 -18.74
CA TYR A 243 -4.48 -0.17 -19.21
C TYR A 243 -3.45 -1.10 -19.81
N SER A 244 -3.13 -2.20 -19.13
CA SER A 244 -2.14 -3.16 -19.61
C SER A 244 -2.56 -3.76 -20.95
N TYR A 245 -3.84 -4.11 -21.09
CA TYR A 245 -4.40 -4.65 -22.33
C TYR A 245 -4.39 -3.61 -23.49
N LYS A 246 -4.83 -2.38 -23.23
CA LYS A 246 -4.93 -1.31 -24.24
C LYS A 246 -3.58 -0.69 -24.60
N TYR A 247 -2.66 -0.61 -23.64
CA TYR A 247 -1.26 -0.28 -23.86
C TYR A 247 -0.61 -1.28 -24.83
N GLY A 248 -0.88 -2.59 -24.65
CA GLY A 248 -0.45 -3.63 -25.60
C GLY A 248 -1.01 -3.47 -27.02
N LYS A 249 -2.11 -2.72 -27.20
CA LYS A 249 -2.72 -2.38 -28.50
C LYS A 249 -2.31 -1.01 -29.06
N ASN A 250 -1.38 -0.30 -28.42
CA ASN A 250 -0.93 1.05 -28.78
C ASN A 250 -2.04 2.14 -28.76
N GLU A 251 -3.15 1.92 -28.03
CA GLU A 251 -4.24 2.89 -27.91
C GLU A 251 -4.00 3.92 -26.78
N MET A 252 -2.88 4.66 -26.84
CA MET A 252 -2.40 5.50 -25.73
C MET A 252 -3.34 6.66 -25.35
N GLU A 253 -4.05 7.23 -26.32
CA GLU A 253 -4.96 8.35 -26.05
C GLU A 253 -6.19 7.91 -25.25
N TYR A 254 -6.70 6.70 -25.52
CA TYR A 254 -7.78 6.11 -24.74
C TYR A 254 -7.34 5.83 -23.30
N VAL A 255 -6.14 5.28 -23.11
CA VAL A 255 -5.55 5.04 -21.78
C VAL A 255 -5.48 6.34 -20.98
N LYS A 256 -5.02 7.43 -21.61
CA LYS A 256 -4.92 8.74 -20.95
C LYS A 256 -6.28 9.29 -20.55
N ARG A 257 -7.28 9.29 -21.46
CA ARG A 257 -8.63 9.78 -21.15
C ARG A 257 -9.28 8.98 -20.02
N LEU A 258 -9.18 7.65 -20.09
CA LEU A 258 -9.72 6.77 -19.05
C LEU A 258 -9.10 7.05 -17.67
N ALA A 259 -7.81 7.38 -17.63
CA ALA A 259 -7.12 7.76 -16.39
C ALA A 259 -7.60 9.08 -15.80
N GLU A 260 -7.73 10.10 -16.63
CA GLU A 260 -8.19 11.41 -16.20
C GLU A 260 -9.64 11.35 -15.70
N ASP A 261 -10.54 10.71 -16.45
CA ASP A 261 -11.96 10.65 -16.12
C ASP A 261 -12.23 9.81 -14.87
N SER A 262 -11.55 8.66 -14.75
CA SER A 262 -11.69 7.80 -13.58
C SER A 262 -11.14 8.46 -12.33
N THR A 263 -10.03 9.19 -12.44
CA THR A 263 -9.45 9.94 -11.31
C THR A 263 -10.39 11.05 -10.87
N LYS A 264 -10.92 11.87 -11.79
CA LYS A 264 -11.87 12.94 -11.47
C LYS A 264 -13.11 12.41 -10.76
N LEU A 265 -13.71 11.34 -11.28
CA LEU A 265 -14.89 10.72 -10.69
C LEU A 265 -14.62 10.19 -9.28
N LEU A 266 -13.47 9.51 -9.10
CA LEU A 266 -13.07 9.00 -7.79
C LEU A 266 -12.87 10.12 -6.77
N SER A 267 -12.12 11.17 -7.13
CA SER A 267 -11.88 12.31 -6.25
C SER A 267 -13.20 12.97 -5.83
N PHE A 268 -14.14 13.13 -6.76
CA PHE A 268 -15.46 13.69 -6.46
C PHE A 268 -16.26 12.81 -5.48
N ILE A 269 -16.32 11.49 -5.73
CA ILE A 269 -17.06 10.56 -4.85
C ILE A 269 -16.43 10.51 -3.46
N VAL A 270 -15.09 10.49 -3.37
CA VAL A 270 -14.38 10.48 -2.08
C VAL A 270 -14.62 11.78 -1.33
N ALA A 271 -14.50 12.94 -1.98
CA ALA A 271 -14.74 14.23 -1.35
C ALA A 271 -16.17 14.34 -0.80
N LEU A 272 -17.16 13.90 -1.58
CA LEU A 272 -18.56 13.85 -1.14
C LEU A 272 -18.75 12.94 0.07
N ALA A 273 -18.15 11.74 0.05
CA ALA A 273 -18.28 10.79 1.14
C ALA A 273 -17.56 11.27 2.41
N VAL A 274 -16.38 11.88 2.30
CA VAL A 274 -15.67 12.53 3.42
C VAL A 274 -16.52 13.65 4.00
N PHE A 275 -17.09 14.52 3.16
CA PHE A 275 -17.96 15.60 3.61
C PHE A 275 -19.17 15.10 4.40
N ILE A 276 -19.86 14.07 3.90
CA ILE A 276 -20.98 13.45 4.62
C ILE A 276 -20.52 12.86 5.97
N LEU A 277 -19.39 12.14 5.99
CA LEU A 277 -18.85 11.57 7.23
C LEU A 277 -18.37 12.63 8.23
N MET A 278 -17.92 13.79 7.76
CA MET A 278 -17.60 14.91 8.66
C MET A 278 -18.84 15.49 9.33
N LEU A 279 -19.99 15.52 8.64
CA LEU A 279 -21.22 16.10 9.18
C LEU A 279 -21.92 15.20 10.22
N VAL A 280 -22.02 13.90 9.94
CA VAL A 280 -22.83 12.97 10.75
C VAL A 280 -22.10 11.69 11.17
N GLY A 281 -20.88 11.48 10.66
CA GLY A 281 -20.16 10.22 10.83
C GLY A 281 -19.77 9.95 12.28
N ARG A 282 -19.45 10.98 13.06
CA ARG A 282 -19.07 10.82 14.47
C ARG A 282 -20.21 10.25 15.31
N GLU A 283 -21.41 10.80 15.14
CA GLU A 283 -22.62 10.43 15.88
C GLU A 283 -23.07 9.03 15.48
N ILE A 284 -23.12 8.75 14.17
CA ILE A 284 -23.49 7.44 13.63
C ILE A 284 -22.51 6.37 14.12
N LEU A 285 -21.20 6.63 14.04
CA LEU A 285 -20.21 5.64 14.44
C LEU A 285 -20.18 5.46 15.96
N SER A 286 -20.30 6.53 16.75
CA SER A 286 -20.38 6.39 18.21
C SER A 286 -21.59 5.54 18.62
N LEU A 287 -22.73 5.73 17.93
CA LEU A 287 -23.91 4.88 18.10
C LEU A 287 -23.65 3.45 17.65
N LEU A 288 -22.96 3.19 16.54
CA LEU A 288 -22.69 1.82 16.10
C LEU A 288 -21.72 1.10 17.05
N PHE A 289 -20.62 1.76 17.43
CA PHE A 289 -19.55 1.18 18.23
C PHE A 289 -19.88 1.09 19.73
N GLY A 290 -20.84 1.88 20.22
CA GLY A 290 -21.28 1.85 21.62
C GLY A 290 -20.40 2.65 22.59
N PHE A 291 -19.55 3.53 22.06
CA PHE A 291 -18.71 4.45 22.84
C PHE A 291 -18.55 5.77 22.10
N ASN A 292 -18.22 6.84 22.82
CA ASN A 292 -18.04 8.16 22.22
C ASN A 292 -16.71 8.25 21.48
N LEU A 293 -16.78 8.52 20.18
CA LEU A 293 -15.60 8.90 19.41
C LEU A 293 -15.24 10.36 19.72
N GLY A 294 -13.96 10.63 19.99
CA GLY A 294 -13.46 11.98 20.22
C GLY A 294 -13.14 12.72 18.91
N ARG A 295 -12.29 13.75 19.01
CA ARG A 295 -11.88 14.58 17.85
C ARG A 295 -10.92 13.86 16.91
N GLU A 296 -10.36 12.73 17.34
CA GLU A 296 -9.44 11.86 16.60
C GLU A 296 -10.08 11.31 15.32
N PHE A 297 -11.41 11.18 15.31
CA PHE A 297 -12.17 10.77 14.12
C PHE A 297 -11.97 11.73 12.94
N TYR A 298 -12.05 13.04 13.19
CA TYR A 298 -11.89 14.05 12.12
C TYR A 298 -10.45 14.11 11.60
N LEU A 299 -9.47 13.96 12.49
CA LEU A 299 -8.05 13.85 12.11
C LEU A 299 -7.83 12.63 11.21
N THR A 300 -8.48 11.52 11.53
CA THR A 300 -8.41 10.29 10.74
C THR A 300 -9.03 10.46 9.35
N LEU A 301 -10.17 11.13 9.25
CA LEU A 301 -10.80 11.45 7.96
C LEU A 301 -9.89 12.34 7.09
N MET A 302 -9.32 13.40 7.66
CA MET A 302 -8.38 14.28 6.94
C MET A 302 -7.11 13.55 6.49
N ALA A 303 -6.57 12.65 7.33
CA ALA A 303 -5.42 11.83 6.96
C ALA A 303 -5.76 10.87 5.80
N VAL A 304 -6.96 10.29 5.80
CA VAL A 304 -7.42 9.44 4.69
C VAL A 304 -7.65 10.23 3.42
N GLU A 305 -8.25 11.41 3.49
CA GLU A 305 -8.40 12.30 2.34
C GLU A 305 -7.04 12.68 1.76
N THR A 306 -6.10 13.06 2.61
CA THR A 306 -4.72 13.36 2.22
C THR A 306 -4.06 12.14 1.57
N TYR A 307 -4.19 10.95 2.14
CA TYR A 307 -3.69 9.72 1.54
C TYR A 307 -4.29 9.46 0.15
N ILE A 308 -5.60 9.65 -0.01
CA ILE A 308 -6.27 9.43 -1.29
C ILE A 308 -5.78 10.47 -2.31
N ALA A 309 -5.73 11.76 -1.94
CA ALA A 309 -5.27 12.84 -2.80
C ALA A 309 -3.82 12.67 -3.26
N TYR A 310 -2.93 12.20 -2.37
CA TYR A 310 -1.50 12.00 -2.64
C TYR A 310 -1.13 10.57 -3.04
N ASN A 311 -2.09 9.68 -3.24
CA ASN A 311 -1.80 8.30 -3.63
C ASN A 311 -1.01 8.31 -4.96
N PRO A 312 0.20 7.70 -5.02
CA PRO A 312 1.14 7.85 -6.14
C PRO A 312 0.63 7.44 -7.53
N GLN A 313 -0.56 6.83 -7.60
CA GLN A 313 -1.24 6.60 -8.88
C GLN A 313 -1.82 7.87 -9.50
N HIS A 314 -2.22 8.86 -8.69
CA HIS A 314 -2.62 10.18 -9.16
C HIS A 314 -1.43 10.96 -9.72
N SER A 315 -0.25 10.82 -9.10
CA SER A 315 0.97 11.51 -9.54
C SER A 315 1.71 10.82 -10.69
N GLY A 316 1.33 9.59 -11.08
CA GLY A 316 1.87 8.96 -12.29
C GLY A 316 1.51 9.73 -13.58
N ALA A 317 0.30 10.31 -13.64
CA ALA A 317 -0.10 11.20 -14.73
C ALA A 317 0.58 12.57 -14.66
N GLU A 318 0.95 13.02 -13.46
CA GLU A 318 1.71 14.26 -13.20
C GLU A 318 3.19 14.10 -13.57
N LEU A 319 3.79 12.94 -13.29
CA LEU A 319 5.16 12.58 -13.65
C LEU A 319 5.36 12.53 -15.18
N ASP A 320 4.34 12.10 -15.93
CA ASP A 320 4.37 12.15 -17.40
C ASP A 320 4.33 13.60 -17.93
N LYS A 321 3.64 14.52 -17.23
CA LYS A 321 3.69 15.97 -17.52
C LYS A 321 5.05 16.59 -17.16
N ILE A 322 5.68 16.15 -16.07
CA ILE A 322 7.01 16.62 -15.65
C ILE A 322 8.10 16.13 -16.63
N CYS A 323 8.00 14.89 -17.12
CA CYS A 323 8.87 14.38 -18.16
C CYS A 323 8.67 15.11 -19.50
N LYS A 324 7.42 15.42 -19.88
CA LYS A 324 7.14 16.21 -21.10
C LYS A 324 7.61 17.67 -21.02
N ARG A 325 7.62 18.30 -19.84
CA ARG A 325 8.13 19.67 -19.69
C ARG A 325 9.66 19.78 -19.77
N ARG A 326 10.41 18.68 -19.65
CA ARG A 326 11.88 18.72 -19.68
C ARG A 326 12.52 18.52 -21.04
N ASP A 327 11.78 17.99 -22.02
CA ASP A 327 12.34 17.67 -23.35
C ASP A 327 11.56 18.39 -24.47
N HIS A 328 11.81 19.69 -24.64
CA HIS A 328 11.38 20.42 -25.84
C HIS A 328 12.34 20.25 -27.04
N ASN A 329 13.40 19.44 -26.92
CA ASN A 329 14.40 19.23 -27.98
C ASN A 329 14.77 17.75 -28.20
N PHE A 330 13.81 16.83 -28.21
CA PHE A 330 14.08 15.46 -28.68
C PHE A 330 12.94 14.89 -29.53
N THR A 331 13.35 14.28 -30.64
CA THR A 331 12.52 13.70 -31.70
C THR A 331 11.49 12.68 -31.18
N PRO A 332 10.28 12.64 -31.77
CA PRO A 332 9.20 11.77 -31.33
C PRO A 332 9.51 10.32 -31.76
N GLY A 333 9.87 9.46 -30.81
CA GLY A 333 10.08 8.04 -31.08
C GLY A 333 10.72 7.20 -29.97
N ARG A 334 11.26 7.81 -28.89
CA ARG A 334 11.88 7.05 -27.78
C ARG A 334 11.65 7.64 -26.39
N CYS A 335 10.43 8.06 -26.07
CA CYS A 335 10.02 8.26 -24.68
C CYS A 335 9.14 7.09 -24.23
N GLY A 336 9.81 5.96 -24.00
CA GLY A 336 9.27 4.84 -23.25
C GLY A 336 10.11 4.65 -21.98
N PHE A 337 9.47 4.10 -20.95
CA PHE A 337 10.01 3.61 -19.67
C PHE A 337 11.40 2.91 -19.76
N SER A 338 11.82 2.50 -20.96
CA SER A 338 13.14 1.99 -21.33
C SER A 338 14.32 2.96 -21.08
N ARG A 339 14.16 4.29 -21.18
CA ARG A 339 15.33 5.19 -20.96
C ARG A 339 15.71 5.34 -19.49
N CYS A 340 14.79 5.11 -18.55
CA CYS A 340 15.15 4.96 -17.15
C CYS A 340 15.92 3.66 -16.88
N LEU A 341 15.73 2.62 -17.72
CA LEU A 341 16.49 1.37 -17.62
C LEU A 341 17.95 1.55 -18.04
N ASP A 342 18.25 2.34 -19.07
CA ASP A 342 19.63 2.51 -19.58
C ASP A 342 20.52 3.39 -18.68
N ILE A 343 19.92 4.25 -17.84
CA ILE A 343 20.67 5.07 -16.86
C ILE A 343 21.11 4.22 -15.65
N LEU A 344 20.48 3.06 -15.41
CA LEU A 344 20.61 2.25 -14.20
C LEU A 344 21.58 1.07 -14.33
N ASP A 345 22.28 0.91 -15.44
CA ASP A 345 23.44 0.00 -15.60
C ASP A 345 24.71 0.52 -14.90
N LYS A 346 24.59 1.52 -14.02
CA LYS A 346 25.70 2.13 -13.29
C LYS A 346 25.59 1.86 -11.79
N PRO A 347 26.72 1.65 -11.09
CA PRO A 347 26.73 1.27 -9.69
C PRO A 347 26.00 2.28 -8.80
N PHE A 348 25.31 1.74 -7.79
CA PHE A 348 24.40 2.35 -6.81
C PHE A 348 24.82 3.74 -6.28
N TRP A 349 26.12 4.03 -6.21
CA TRP A 349 26.67 5.31 -5.76
C TRP A 349 26.43 6.50 -6.72
N ARG A 350 26.20 6.27 -8.02
CA ARG A 350 25.87 7.37 -8.98
C ARG A 350 24.42 7.85 -8.86
N ILE A 351 23.50 6.99 -8.39
CA ILE A 351 22.08 7.33 -8.17
C ILE A 351 21.95 8.31 -6.99
N TRP A 352 22.81 8.18 -5.97
CA TRP A 352 22.81 9.07 -4.82
C TRP A 352 23.34 10.48 -5.14
N GLY A 353 24.23 10.61 -6.12
CA GLY A 353 24.69 11.92 -6.64
C GLY A 353 23.57 12.74 -7.31
N CYS A 354 22.62 12.08 -7.99
CA CYS A 354 21.47 12.78 -8.59
C CYS A 354 20.46 13.27 -7.53
N PHE A 355 20.29 12.53 -6.43
CA PHE A 355 19.46 12.97 -5.31
C PHE A 355 20.05 14.18 -4.58
N ARG A 356 21.39 14.27 -4.47
CA ARG A 356 22.09 15.42 -3.89
C ARG A 356 21.97 16.71 -4.73
N ALA A 357 21.86 16.57 -6.06
CA ALA A 357 21.63 17.70 -6.95
C ALA A 357 20.19 18.24 -6.85
N LEU A 358 19.22 17.39 -6.53
CA LEU A 358 17.82 17.79 -6.32
C LEU A 358 17.59 18.52 -4.99
N SER A 359 18.39 18.24 -3.95
CA SER A 359 18.35 18.96 -2.66
C SER A 359 19.09 20.31 -2.66
N GLY A 360 19.78 20.66 -3.75
CA GLY A 360 20.58 21.89 -3.86
C GLY A 360 19.89 23.08 -4.54
N ILE A 361 18.64 22.92 -5.01
CA ILE A 361 17.90 23.96 -5.77
C ILE A 361 16.85 24.60 -4.85
N SER A 362 17.31 25.29 -3.80
CA SER A 362 16.46 26.03 -2.85
C SER A 362 17.00 27.44 -2.55
N ASN A 363 17.90 27.98 -3.37
CA ASN A 363 18.48 29.31 -3.11
C ASN A 363 18.15 30.41 -4.12
N ASP A 364 17.34 30.15 -5.15
CA ASP A 364 17.00 31.20 -6.13
C ASP A 364 15.50 31.21 -6.45
N THR A 365 14.68 31.66 -5.50
CA THR A 365 13.41 32.35 -5.79
C THR A 365 13.02 33.21 -4.59
N ASN A 366 13.15 34.54 -4.74
CA ASN A 366 12.62 35.53 -3.81
C ASN A 366 11.10 35.41 -3.70
N TRP A 367 10.62 34.87 -2.57
CA TRP A 367 9.25 35.06 -2.12
C TRP A 367 9.30 35.87 -0.83
N HIS A 368 8.97 37.17 -0.92
CA HIS A 368 8.61 37.95 0.25
C HIS A 368 7.25 37.47 0.75
N ILE A 369 7.26 36.64 1.80
CA ILE A 369 6.08 36.40 2.64
C ILE A 369 6.30 37.19 3.92
N SER A 370 5.41 38.16 4.15
CA SER A 370 5.38 38.96 5.37
C SER A 370 5.04 38.06 6.55
N CYS A 371 6.00 37.80 7.43
CA CYS A 371 5.79 37.06 8.68
C CYS A 371 5.04 37.96 9.68
N GLY A 372 3.72 37.79 9.75
CA GLY A 372 2.97 38.14 10.95
C GLY A 372 3.32 37.14 12.07
N LYS A 373 3.85 37.64 13.18
CA LYS A 373 4.06 36.85 14.41
C LYS A 373 2.73 36.30 14.91
N GLN A 374 2.48 35.01 14.70
CA GLN A 374 1.59 34.21 15.53
C GLN A 374 2.34 32.95 15.93
N GLU A 375 2.34 32.68 17.24
CA GLU A 375 3.00 31.56 17.87
C GLU A 375 2.49 30.25 17.26
N ALA A 376 3.33 29.63 16.43
CA ALA A 376 3.08 28.29 15.92
C ALA A 376 3.21 27.31 17.08
N GLY A 377 2.08 26.89 17.63
CA GLY A 377 2.02 25.87 18.68
C GLY A 377 2.63 24.53 18.24
N SER A 378 2.83 23.66 19.23
CA SER A 378 3.41 22.31 19.17
C SER A 378 3.00 21.43 17.96
N PHE A 379 1.85 21.74 17.35
CA PHE A 379 1.28 21.08 16.17
C PHE A 379 2.05 21.30 14.86
N ALA A 380 2.60 22.50 14.61
CA ALA A 380 3.42 22.75 13.41
C ALA A 380 4.71 21.93 13.46
N HIS A 381 5.29 21.80 14.66
CA HIS A 381 6.47 20.96 14.90
C HIS A 381 6.18 19.46 14.70
N PHE A 382 4.99 18.99 15.06
CA PHE A 382 4.58 17.59 14.87
C PHE A 382 4.39 17.22 13.39
N LEU A 383 3.69 18.06 12.62
CA LEU A 383 3.52 17.86 11.18
C LEU A 383 4.86 17.96 10.42
N TYR A 384 5.74 18.88 10.83
CA TYR A 384 7.09 18.97 10.28
C TYR A 384 7.93 17.73 10.61
N SER A 385 7.77 17.16 11.81
CA SER A 385 8.44 15.92 12.22
C SER A 385 7.94 14.68 11.46
N ILE A 386 6.65 14.59 11.12
CA ILE A 386 6.09 13.53 10.27
C ILE A 386 6.58 13.66 8.81
N CYS A 387 6.69 14.88 8.30
CA CYS A 387 7.23 15.14 6.97
C CYS A 387 8.74 14.82 6.89
N CYS A 388 9.52 15.22 7.89
CA CYS A 388 10.96 14.93 7.93
C CYS A 388 11.29 13.47 8.26
N SER A 389 10.47 12.74 9.03
CA SER A 389 10.71 11.32 9.32
C SER A 389 10.48 10.40 8.11
N SER A 390 9.80 10.89 7.07
CA SER A 390 9.62 10.17 5.81
C SER A 390 10.81 10.28 4.84
N PHE A 391 11.81 11.12 5.16
CA PHE A 391 13.09 11.21 4.45
C PHE A 391 14.23 11.42 5.46
N THR A 392 15.03 10.37 5.67
CA THR A 392 16.27 10.31 6.48
C THR A 392 16.16 10.51 8.00
N ALA A 393 16.29 9.41 8.73
CA ALA A 393 16.86 9.41 10.09
C ALA A 393 18.39 9.59 10.00
N VAL A 394 18.88 10.83 10.12
CA VAL A 394 20.27 11.13 10.46
C VAL A 394 20.28 12.33 11.40
N HIS A 395 20.71 12.10 12.65
CA HIS A 395 21.12 13.06 13.69
C HIS A 395 20.74 14.54 13.52
N CYS A 396 19.77 15.02 14.30
CA CYS A 396 19.73 16.40 14.79
C CYS A 396 19.87 16.40 16.31
N ILE A 397 21.12 16.49 16.79
CA ILE A 397 21.43 16.91 18.15
C ILE A 397 21.35 18.44 18.15
N SER A 398 20.39 19.01 18.88
CA SER A 398 20.34 20.45 19.14
C SER A 398 21.25 20.76 20.33
N LEU A 399 22.45 21.25 20.05
CA LEU A 399 23.35 21.85 21.03
C LEU A 399 23.04 23.35 21.14
N LYS A 400 22.46 23.79 22.26
CA LYS A 400 22.66 25.15 22.77
C LYS A 400 22.41 25.22 24.28
N ASN A 401 23.44 24.84 25.04
CA ASN A 401 23.96 25.50 26.23
C ASN A 401 24.97 24.55 26.90
N SER A 402 26.27 24.83 26.75
CA SER A 402 27.35 24.13 27.46
C SER A 402 27.44 24.61 28.92
N PRO A 403 27.94 23.81 29.88
CA PRO A 403 29.40 23.58 29.99
C PRO A 403 29.83 22.13 30.28
N VAL A 404 31.00 21.78 29.72
CA VAL A 404 32.11 20.93 30.24
C VAL A 404 31.78 19.56 30.87
N ILE A 405 32.30 18.48 30.28
CA ILE A 405 33.29 17.52 30.87
C ILE A 405 33.82 16.60 29.74
N SER A 406 35.16 16.49 29.66
CA SER A 406 35.94 15.61 28.79
C SER A 406 35.85 14.13 29.17
N PHE A 407 35.92 13.20 28.20
CA PHE A 407 37.12 12.37 27.93
C PHE A 407 36.93 11.28 26.84
N CYS A 408 38.05 11.02 26.14
CA CYS A 408 38.51 9.82 25.43
C CYS A 408 37.74 9.21 24.23
N GLY A 409 38.21 9.56 23.02
CA GLY A 409 39.06 8.67 22.22
C GLY A 409 38.38 7.57 21.36
N ILE A 410 38.38 7.77 20.03
CA ILE A 410 39.03 6.89 19.03
C ILE A 410 39.02 7.63 17.68
N ARG A 411 40.19 7.65 17.05
CA ARG A 411 40.58 8.43 15.86
C ARG A 411 40.48 7.51 14.63
N TRP A 412 39.79 7.92 13.58
CA TRP A 412 39.98 7.34 12.24
C TRP A 412 40.36 8.44 11.24
N ASN A 413 41.48 8.21 10.57
CA ASN A 413 42.26 9.14 9.79
C ASN A 413 41.96 8.87 8.31
N ILE A 414 41.37 9.81 7.57
CA ILE A 414 41.28 9.74 6.10
C ILE A 414 41.92 10.99 5.51
N GLN A 415 43.06 10.73 4.86
CA GLN A 415 43.98 11.66 4.23
C GLN A 415 43.33 12.27 2.96
N LYS A 416 43.17 13.60 2.93
CA LYS A 416 42.82 14.37 1.72
C LYS A 416 44.03 14.41 0.78
N ARG A 417 43.91 13.82 -0.42
CA ARG A 417 44.82 14.13 -1.55
C ARG A 417 44.23 15.25 -2.40
N ASN A 418 44.78 16.44 -2.24
CA ASN A 418 44.72 17.52 -3.22
C ASN A 418 45.62 17.17 -4.41
N LYS A 419 45.12 17.28 -5.64
CA LYS A 419 45.95 17.44 -6.83
C LYS A 419 45.46 18.65 -7.62
N LYS A 420 46.13 19.78 -7.42
CA LYS A 420 46.30 20.81 -8.46
C LYS A 420 47.57 20.43 -9.24
N GLY A 421 47.47 20.50 -10.57
CA GLY A 421 48.56 20.12 -11.47
C GLY A 421 49.66 21.17 -11.56
N VAL A 422 50.82 20.71 -12.03
CA VAL A 422 51.86 21.51 -12.70
C VAL A 422 52.49 20.63 -13.78
N ARG A 423 52.79 21.25 -14.92
CA ARG A 423 53.38 20.69 -16.15
C ARG A 423 54.89 20.40 -16.01
N ALA A 424 55.34 19.57 -16.94
CA ALA A 424 56.52 19.73 -17.81
C ALA A 424 57.77 18.88 -17.52
N VAL A 425 58.25 18.37 -18.67
CA VAL A 425 59.44 17.58 -19.03
C VAL A 425 59.38 16.10 -18.68
#